data_AF-A0A1L9VYK9-F1
#
_entry.id   AF-A0A1L9VYK9-F1
#
_cell.length_a   1.000
_cell.length_b   1.000
_cell.length_c   1.000
_cell.angle_alpha   90.00
_cell.angle_beta   90.00
_cell.angle_gamma   90.00
#
_symmetry.space_group_name_H-M   'P 1'
#
loop_
_entity.id
_entity.type
_entity.pdbx_description
1 polymer ?
#
loop_
_entity_poly.entity_id
_entity_poly.type
_entity_poly.pdbx_seq_one_letter_code
_entity_poly.pdbx_strand_id
1 'polypeptide(L)'
;MSYISMHHHLLSADLLRMFLEHTTDPNTCTLGRIGKHNIVIACLPGGQYGTCAATIVANHMIRTFSKSLRIGLMVDVRGISSADHYIQLGDIVISCPADTCGSVIQYNIGKVNESGEFRRTGALDSPPRSLLTAVNTMRAAGLTDDPRYPEYLQNAIGRTPRTQKNFGRPSPQSDRLFKTKHEHPAPGNNCDICLAGQEESRAEREDNDPKAHYDSFEDRGTVF
;
A
#
# COMPACT_ATOMS: atom_id res chain seq x y z
N MET A 1 4.43 -15.11 -4.63
CA MET A 1 2.99 -15.34 -4.81
C MET A 1 2.26 -14.53 -3.74
N SER A 2 1.77 -13.34 -4.07
CA SER A 2 1.27 -12.37 -3.07
C SER A 2 -0.15 -12.73 -2.66
N TYR A 3 -0.29 -13.31 -1.47
CA TYR A 3 -1.56 -13.66 -0.87
C TYR A 3 -2.24 -12.39 -0.31
N ILE A 4 -2.89 -11.61 -1.16
CA ILE A 4 -3.72 -10.46 -0.73
C ILE A 4 -5.15 -10.96 -0.57
N SER A 5 -5.45 -11.53 0.58
CA SER A 5 -6.84 -11.77 0.99
C SER A 5 -6.92 -11.84 2.51
N MET A 6 -7.27 -10.70 3.11
CA MET A 6 -8.21 -10.55 4.25
C MET A 6 -7.96 -9.22 4.97
N HIS A 7 -8.49 -8.12 4.44
CA HIS A 7 -8.56 -6.85 5.17
C HIS A 7 -10.01 -6.47 5.46
N HIS A 8 -10.53 -6.96 6.58
CA HIS A 8 -11.76 -6.41 7.19
C HIS A 8 -11.65 -6.26 8.72
N HIS A 9 -10.54 -6.70 9.33
CA HIS A 9 -10.50 -6.91 10.80
C HIS A 9 -9.58 -5.97 11.60
N LEU A 10 -8.82 -5.07 10.97
CA LEU A 10 -7.81 -4.27 11.67
C LEU A 10 -8.08 -2.76 11.79
N LEU A 11 -9.19 -2.25 11.26
CA LEU A 11 -9.49 -0.83 11.42
C LEU A 11 -10.08 -0.61 12.83
N SER A 12 -9.53 0.39 13.53
CA SER A 12 -9.61 0.58 14.99
C SER A 12 -11.03 0.80 15.54
N ALA A 13 -11.11 0.87 16.87
CA ALA A 13 -12.32 0.82 17.69
C ALA A 13 -13.31 1.99 17.55
N ASP A 14 -13.01 3.02 16.74
CA ASP A 14 -13.88 4.19 16.54
C ASP A 14 -14.70 4.17 15.24
N LEU A 15 -14.64 3.08 14.48
CA LEU A 15 -15.52 2.89 13.33
C LEU A 15 -16.88 2.38 13.80
N LEU A 16 -17.87 3.26 13.81
CA LEU A 16 -19.27 2.86 13.83
C LEU A 16 -19.54 2.03 12.57
N ARG A 17 -19.59 0.70 12.71
CA ARG A 17 -19.88 -0.21 11.61
C ARG A 17 -21.34 -0.06 11.17
N MET A 18 -21.59 0.93 10.33
CA MET A 18 -22.79 0.95 9.49
C MET A 18 -22.40 0.39 8.13
N PHE A 19 -22.87 -0.82 7.84
CA PHE A 19 -22.91 -1.31 6.48
C PHE A 19 -24.02 -0.54 5.77
N LEU A 20 -23.64 0.28 4.79
CA LEU A 20 -24.60 0.81 3.84
C LEU A 20 -24.66 -0.16 2.66
N GLU A 21 -25.76 -0.90 2.56
CA GLU A 21 -26.18 -1.45 1.29
C GLU A 21 -26.94 -0.32 0.56
N HIS A 22 -26.24 0.37 -0.35
CA HIS A 22 -26.92 1.29 -1.26
C HIS A 22 -27.51 0.44 -2.39
N THR A 23 -28.80 0.62 -2.71
CA THR A 23 -29.53 -0.24 -3.66
C THR A 23 -28.95 -0.27 -5.08
N THR A 24 -27.99 0.60 -5.38
CA THR A 24 -27.30 0.72 -6.67
C THR A 24 -25.78 0.57 -6.61
N ASP A 25 -25.20 0.39 -5.42
CA ASP A 25 -23.76 0.17 -5.26
C ASP A 25 -23.50 -1.25 -4.73
N PRO A 26 -22.87 -2.14 -5.53
CA PRO A 26 -22.56 -3.49 -5.09
C PRO A 26 -21.40 -3.56 -4.09
N ASN A 27 -20.73 -2.44 -3.78
CA ASN A 27 -19.61 -2.42 -2.87
C ASN A 27 -20.06 -2.48 -1.40
N THR A 28 -19.47 -3.39 -0.63
CA THR A 28 -19.53 -3.30 0.84
C THR A 28 -18.63 -2.17 1.31
N CYS A 29 -19.25 -1.12 1.87
CA CYS A 29 -18.55 0.03 2.42
C CYS A 29 -18.64 0.04 3.96
N THR A 30 -17.52 0.36 4.61
CA THR A 30 -17.48 0.71 6.04
C THR A 30 -17.33 2.21 6.17
N LEU A 31 -18.23 2.85 6.91
CA LEU A 31 -18.14 4.27 7.23
C LEU A 31 -17.44 4.50 8.57
N GLY A 32 -16.87 5.68 8.73
CA GLY A 32 -16.43 6.16 10.03
C GLY A 32 -15.82 7.55 9.95
N ARG A 33 -14.95 7.85 10.92
CA ARG A 33 -14.39 9.18 11.08
C ARG A 33 -12.97 9.12 11.65
N ILE A 34 -12.07 9.94 11.09
CA ILE A 34 -10.73 10.18 11.63
C ILE A 34 -10.59 11.68 11.87
N GLY A 35 -10.47 12.07 13.14
CA GLY A 35 -10.44 13.48 13.55
C GLY A 35 -11.68 14.24 13.06
N LYS A 36 -11.49 15.20 12.15
CA LYS A 36 -12.58 15.99 11.54
C LYS A 36 -13.04 15.47 10.17
N HIS A 37 -12.47 14.37 9.69
CA HIS A 37 -12.71 13.83 8.35
C HIS A 37 -13.60 12.59 8.43
N ASN A 38 -14.71 12.59 7.70
CA ASN A 38 -15.50 11.38 7.48
C ASN A 38 -14.76 10.50 6.47
N ILE A 39 -14.73 9.20 6.73
CA ILE A 39 -14.06 8.21 5.89
C ILE A 39 -15.05 7.14 5.44
N VAL A 40 -14.83 6.65 4.23
CA VAL A 40 -15.49 5.47 3.68
C VAL A 40 -14.42 4.53 3.15
N ILE A 41 -14.50 3.26 3.52
CA ILE A 41 -13.54 2.23 3.15
C ILE A 41 -14.29 1.12 2.43
N ALA A 42 -13.86 0.80 1.21
CA ALA A 42 -14.33 -0.33 0.44
C ALA A 42 -13.17 -1.30 0.20
N CYS A 43 -13.49 -2.59 0.13
CA CYS A 43 -12.54 -3.63 -0.22
C CYS A 43 -12.93 -4.22 -1.57
N LEU A 44 -11.94 -4.74 -2.30
CA LEU A 44 -12.23 -5.51 -3.52
C LEU A 44 -13.04 -6.76 -3.15
N PRO A 45 -13.98 -7.18 -4.01
CA PRO A 45 -14.65 -8.46 -3.84
C PRO A 45 -13.64 -9.61 -3.74
N GLY A 46 -13.93 -10.60 -2.91
CA GLY A 46 -13.05 -11.75 -2.72
C GLY A 46 -12.66 -12.42 -4.04
N GLY A 47 -11.37 -12.67 -4.23
CA GLY A 47 -10.83 -13.27 -5.46
C GLY A 47 -10.60 -12.29 -6.62
N GLN A 48 -10.97 -11.01 -6.46
CA GLN A 48 -10.63 -9.97 -7.43
C GLN A 48 -9.40 -9.19 -6.99
N TYR A 49 -8.49 -8.93 -7.93
CA TYR A 49 -7.27 -8.17 -7.70
C TYR A 49 -6.92 -7.31 -8.91
N GLY A 50 -6.01 -6.37 -8.70
CA GLY A 50 -5.47 -5.51 -9.75
C GLY A 50 -6.29 -4.26 -10.06
N THR A 51 -5.73 -3.42 -10.94
CA THR A 51 -6.23 -2.08 -11.27
C THR A 51 -7.68 -2.07 -11.74
N CYS A 52 -8.12 -3.03 -12.57
CA CYS A 52 -9.48 -3.04 -13.10
C CYS A 52 -10.55 -3.17 -11.99
N ALA A 53 -10.36 -4.13 -11.08
CA ALA A 53 -11.28 -4.33 -9.96
C ALA A 53 -11.30 -3.10 -9.04
N ALA A 54 -10.13 -2.52 -8.74
CA ALA A 54 -10.01 -1.30 -7.96
C ALA A 54 -10.70 -0.10 -8.61
N THR A 55 -10.60 0.02 -9.94
CA THR A 55 -11.28 1.07 -10.72
C THR A 55 -12.78 0.94 -10.69
N ILE A 56 -13.31 -0.29 -10.75
CA ILE A 56 -14.75 -0.53 -10.64
C ILE A 56 -15.25 -0.11 -9.26
N VAL A 57 -14.57 -0.55 -8.19
CA VAL A 57 -14.93 -0.19 -6.81
C VAL A 57 -14.87 1.32 -6.61
N ALA A 58 -13.77 1.96 -7.02
CA ALA A 58 -13.61 3.42 -6.89
C ALA A 58 -14.68 4.20 -7.66
N ASN A 59 -15.02 3.80 -8.89
CA ASN A 59 -16.07 4.46 -9.67
C ASN A 59 -17.45 4.36 -9.03
N HIS A 60 -17.78 3.22 -8.44
CA HIS A 60 -19.01 3.07 -7.68
C HIS A 60 -19.01 3.99 -6.45
N MET A 61 -17.91 4.04 -5.68
CA MET A 61 -17.78 4.96 -4.54
C MET A 61 -17.93 6.42 -4.96
N ILE A 62 -17.32 6.83 -6.08
CA ILE A 62 -17.45 8.19 -6.61
C ILE A 62 -18.90 8.51 -6.95
N ARG A 63 -19.66 7.57 -7.50
CA ARG A 63 -21.09 7.76 -7.82
C ARG A 63 -21.92 7.85 -6.54
N THR A 64 -21.78 6.87 -5.66
CA THR A 64 -22.54 6.74 -4.41
C THR A 64 -22.30 7.91 -3.46
N PHE A 65 -21.04 8.35 -3.36
CA PHE A 65 -20.63 9.43 -2.47
C PHE A 65 -20.28 10.72 -3.23
N SER A 66 -20.86 10.94 -4.41
CA SER A 66 -20.54 12.05 -5.32
C SER A 66 -20.56 13.44 -4.69
N LYS A 67 -21.38 13.67 -3.67
CA LYS A 67 -21.47 14.97 -2.96
C LYS A 67 -20.47 15.12 -1.81
N SER A 68 -19.90 14.02 -1.32
CA SER A 68 -19.14 13.97 -0.06
C SER A 68 -17.70 13.48 -0.24
N LEU A 69 -17.44 12.64 -1.25
CA LEU A 69 -16.12 12.12 -1.55
C LEU A 69 -15.28 13.20 -2.23
N ARG A 70 -14.19 13.60 -1.59
CA ARG A 70 -13.29 14.67 -2.08
C ARG A 70 -11.90 14.18 -2.42
N ILE A 71 -11.47 13.11 -1.75
CA ILE A 71 -10.13 12.55 -1.82
C ILE A 71 -10.28 11.03 -1.77
N GLY A 72 -9.59 10.34 -2.67
CA GLY A 72 -9.39 8.89 -2.61
C GLY A 72 -7.96 8.58 -2.19
N LEU A 73 -7.80 7.57 -1.33
CA LEU A 73 -6.50 6.99 -0.99
C LEU A 73 -6.56 5.50 -1.30
N MET A 74 -5.57 4.99 -2.02
CA MET A 74 -5.42 3.56 -2.27
C MET A 74 -4.38 3.00 -1.31
N VAL A 75 -4.73 1.87 -0.68
CA VAL A 75 -3.85 1.18 0.26
C VAL A 75 -3.78 -0.27 -0.17
N ASP A 76 -2.56 -0.77 -0.39
CA ASP A 76 -2.30 -2.16 -0.69
C ASP A 76 -1.15 -2.70 0.17
N VAL A 77 -0.99 -4.02 0.13
CA VAL A 77 0.18 -4.69 0.72
C VAL A 77 0.96 -5.28 -0.44
N ARG A 78 2.19 -4.83 -0.61
CA ARG A 78 3.05 -5.26 -1.72
C ARG A 78 4.49 -5.44 -1.26
N GLY A 79 5.19 -6.34 -1.93
CA GLY A 79 6.64 -6.41 -1.86
C GLY A 79 7.23 -5.29 -2.71
N ILE A 80 8.17 -4.54 -2.15
CA ILE A 80 8.91 -3.48 -2.85
C ILE A 80 10.38 -3.80 -2.73
N SER A 81 11.08 -3.75 -3.86
CA SER A 81 12.54 -3.70 -3.92
C SER A 81 12.93 -2.31 -4.40
N SER A 82 13.57 -1.50 -3.54
CA SER A 82 14.19 -0.24 -3.96
C SER A 82 15.71 -0.42 -3.94
N ALA A 83 16.39 0.09 -4.96
CA ALA A 83 17.85 0.07 -5.02
C ALA A 83 18.48 1.03 -3.99
N ASP A 84 17.75 2.10 -3.63
CA ASP A 84 18.24 3.19 -2.81
C ASP A 84 17.73 3.12 -1.36
N HIS A 85 16.71 2.30 -1.09
CA HIS A 85 16.10 2.17 0.23
C HIS A 85 15.98 0.72 0.68
N TYR A 86 16.58 0.38 1.83
CA TYR A 86 16.42 -0.90 2.51
C TYR A 86 15.05 -0.99 3.21
N ILE A 87 14.02 -1.23 2.41
CA ILE A 87 12.64 -1.45 2.88
C ILE A 87 12.54 -2.84 3.51
N GLN A 88 11.87 -2.94 4.66
CA GLN A 88 11.62 -4.19 5.39
C GLN A 88 10.13 -4.49 5.48
N LEU A 89 9.80 -5.76 5.76
CA LEU A 89 8.42 -6.16 6.01
C LEU A 89 7.83 -5.39 7.19
N GLY A 90 6.69 -4.76 6.93
CA GLY A 90 5.97 -3.90 7.87
C GLY A 90 6.18 -2.41 7.64
N ASP A 91 7.14 -2.00 6.78
CA ASP A 91 7.32 -0.59 6.43
C ASP A 91 6.14 -0.02 5.65
N ILE A 92 6.01 1.30 5.74
CA ILE A 92 4.99 2.08 5.06
C ILE A 92 5.67 2.82 3.93
N VAL A 93 5.18 2.67 2.70
CA VAL A 93 5.70 3.43 1.56
C VAL A 93 4.63 4.40 1.08
N ILE A 94 4.98 5.68 1.02
CA ILE A 94 4.11 6.77 0.59
C ILE A 94 4.60 7.23 -0.77
N SER A 95 3.76 6.99 -1.78
CA SER A 95 4.02 7.37 -3.16
C SER A 95 4.07 8.89 -3.28
N CYS A 96 5.23 9.42 -3.69
CA CYS A 96 5.42 10.85 -3.93
C CYS A 96 5.77 11.10 -5.41
N PRO A 97 5.27 12.18 -6.05
CA PRO A 97 5.73 12.54 -7.39
C PRO A 97 7.22 12.84 -7.37
N ALA A 98 7.96 12.30 -8.34
CA ALA A 98 9.34 12.66 -8.61
C ALA A 98 9.40 13.32 -10.00
N ASP A 99 9.90 14.56 -10.04
CA ASP A 99 10.07 15.38 -11.24
C ASP A 99 8.83 15.44 -12.16
N THR A 100 8.98 15.07 -13.44
CA THR A 100 7.94 15.19 -14.48
C THR A 100 6.91 14.04 -14.46
N CYS A 101 6.97 13.15 -13.47
CA CYS A 101 6.06 12.01 -13.36
C CYS A 101 5.15 12.15 -12.14
N GLY A 102 3.84 11.89 -12.34
CA GLY A 102 2.92 11.64 -11.24
C GLY A 102 3.45 10.52 -10.33
N SER A 103 3.02 10.51 -9.06
CA SER A 103 3.55 9.66 -7.98
C SER A 103 3.57 8.16 -8.31
N VAL A 104 2.66 7.72 -9.17
CA VAL A 104 2.55 6.34 -9.63
C VAL A 104 2.99 6.25 -11.09
N ILE A 105 4.04 5.47 -11.33
CA ILE A 105 4.55 5.16 -12.67
C ILE A 105 3.86 3.90 -13.18
N GLN A 106 2.90 4.04 -14.09
CA GLN A 106 2.23 2.91 -14.71
C GLN A 106 3.02 2.39 -15.92
N TYR A 107 3.73 1.28 -15.76
CA TYR A 107 4.45 0.64 -16.87
C TYR A 107 3.54 -0.09 -17.87
N ASN A 108 2.27 -0.36 -17.53
CA ASN A 108 1.33 -1.06 -18.41
C ASN A 108 0.76 -0.18 -19.54
N ILE A 109 1.15 1.10 -19.63
CA ILE A 109 0.73 2.01 -20.70
C ILE A 109 1.97 2.62 -21.36
N GLY A 110 2.47 1.91 -22.36
CA GLY A 110 3.42 2.46 -23.32
C GLY A 110 3.15 1.93 -24.73
N LYS A 111 3.60 2.70 -25.71
CA LYS A 111 3.63 2.29 -27.10
C LYS A 111 5.05 1.87 -27.43
N VAL A 112 5.20 0.69 -28.01
CA VAL A 112 6.44 0.32 -28.69
C VAL A 112 6.45 1.11 -30.00
N ASN A 113 7.47 1.93 -30.22
CA ASN A 113 7.62 2.63 -31.50
C ASN A 113 8.05 1.64 -32.60
N GLU A 114 8.07 2.10 -33.85
CA GLU A 114 8.46 1.25 -35.00
C GLU A 114 9.91 0.73 -34.90
N SER A 115 10.75 1.32 -34.03
CA SER A 115 12.12 0.88 -33.75
C SER A 115 12.24 -0.11 -32.58
N GLY A 116 11.13 -0.57 -32.00
CA GLY A 116 11.15 -1.58 -30.92
C GLY A 116 11.43 -1.00 -29.53
N GLU A 117 11.55 0.32 -29.39
CA GLU A 117 11.74 0.98 -28.10
C GLU A 117 10.39 1.22 -27.42
N PHE A 118 10.29 0.82 -26.17
CA PHE A 118 9.11 1.08 -25.36
C PHE A 118 9.06 2.55 -24.95
N ARG A 119 8.12 3.30 -25.53
CA ARG A 119 7.85 4.69 -25.12
C ARG A 119 6.65 4.72 -24.18
N ARG A 120 6.90 5.15 -22.94
CA ARG A 120 5.87 5.43 -21.95
C ARG A 120 4.87 6.47 -22.48
N THR A 121 3.56 6.21 -22.35
CA THR A 121 2.51 7.11 -22.83
C THR A 121 1.54 7.58 -21.74
N GLY A 122 1.76 7.21 -20.48
CA GLY A 122 0.89 7.59 -19.36
C GLY A 122 1.66 8.10 -18.12
N ALA A 123 1.18 9.20 -17.56
CA ALA A 123 1.42 9.65 -16.19
C ALA A 123 0.05 9.97 -15.58
N LEU A 124 -0.16 9.61 -14.31
CA LEU A 124 -1.38 9.96 -13.60
C LEU A 124 -1.40 11.44 -13.24
N ASP A 125 -2.61 11.98 -13.08
CA ASP A 125 -2.81 13.30 -12.53
C ASP A 125 -2.10 13.40 -11.18
N SER A 126 -1.42 14.52 -10.94
CA SER A 126 -0.75 14.72 -9.66
C SER A 126 -1.79 14.82 -8.53
N PRO A 127 -1.51 14.24 -7.34
CA PRO A 127 -2.40 14.39 -6.20
C PRO A 127 -2.70 15.87 -5.90
N PRO A 128 -3.89 16.19 -5.36
CA PRO A 128 -4.22 17.56 -4.98
C PRO A 128 -3.13 18.20 -4.11
N ARG A 129 -2.86 19.50 -4.31
CA ARG A 129 -1.82 20.24 -3.56
C ARG A 129 -1.91 20.06 -2.05
N SER A 130 -3.12 19.97 -1.50
CA SER A 130 -3.35 19.73 -0.07
C SER A 130 -2.74 18.41 0.42
N LEU A 131 -2.78 17.34 -0.37
CA LEU A 131 -2.14 16.06 -0.03
C LEU A 131 -0.63 16.16 -0.15
N LEU A 132 -0.12 16.80 -1.21
CA LEU A 132 1.32 17.00 -1.39
C LEU A 132 1.90 17.82 -0.23
N THR A 133 1.22 18.88 0.20
CA THR A 133 1.61 19.66 1.39
C THR A 133 1.56 18.79 2.65
N ALA A 134 0.50 17.99 2.84
CA ALA A 134 0.39 17.12 4.01
C ALA A 134 1.52 16.07 4.07
N VAL A 135 1.88 15.47 2.94
CA VAL A 135 3.00 14.53 2.83
C VAL A 135 4.33 15.20 3.20
N ASN A 136 4.57 16.43 2.72
CA ASN A 136 5.76 17.19 3.10
C ASN A 136 5.76 17.54 4.60
N THR A 137 4.62 17.89 5.18
CA THR A 137 4.50 18.11 6.62
C THR A 137 4.80 16.84 7.41
N MET A 138 4.27 15.68 6.98
CA MET A 138 4.55 14.39 7.62
C MET A 138 6.03 14.01 7.52
N ARG A 139 6.66 14.26 6.36
CA ARG A 139 8.09 14.02 6.16
C ARG A 139 8.93 14.89 7.10
N ALA A 140 8.61 16.16 7.21
CA ALA A 140 9.30 17.08 8.10
C ALA A 140 9.12 16.70 9.59
N ALA A 141 7.89 16.36 9.99
CA ALA A 141 7.59 15.93 11.36
C ALA A 141 8.35 14.65 11.73
N GLY A 142 8.50 13.70 10.80
CA GLY A 142 9.28 12.48 11.04
C GLY A 142 10.78 12.71 11.27
N LEU A 143 11.31 13.92 11.07
CA LEU A 143 12.69 14.28 11.41
C LEU A 143 12.85 14.75 12.87
N THR A 144 11.76 15.18 13.52
CA THR A 144 11.80 15.80 14.85
C THR A 144 10.92 15.11 15.87
N ASP A 145 9.84 14.48 15.43
CA ASP A 145 8.76 13.98 16.26
C ASP A 145 8.59 12.47 16.06
N ASP A 146 8.26 11.76 17.14
CA ASP A 146 7.92 10.35 17.05
C ASP A 146 6.57 10.17 16.34
N PRO A 147 6.49 9.28 15.34
CA PRO A 147 5.24 9.03 14.65
C PRO A 147 4.23 8.33 15.57
N ARG A 148 2.94 8.63 15.36
CA ARG A 148 1.85 8.00 16.12
C ARG A 148 1.37 6.67 15.53
N TYR A 149 1.73 6.36 14.28
CA TYR A 149 1.28 5.13 13.64
C TYR A 149 1.74 3.83 14.32
N PRO A 150 2.92 3.73 14.99
CA PRO A 150 3.28 2.52 15.72
C PRO A 150 2.28 2.22 16.84
N GLU A 151 1.83 3.25 17.57
CA GLU A 151 0.80 3.13 18.62
C GLU A 151 -0.52 2.59 18.05
N TYR A 152 -0.98 3.12 16.92
CA TYR A 152 -2.20 2.67 16.26
C TYR A 152 -2.11 1.21 15.80
N LEU A 153 -0.97 0.81 15.25
CA LEU A 153 -0.72 -0.56 14.80
C LEU A 153 -0.67 -1.53 15.99
N GLN A 154 0.07 -1.18 17.05
CA GLN A 154 0.14 -2.00 18.26
C GLN A 154 -1.24 -2.18 18.90
N ASN A 155 -2.03 -1.11 19.02
CA ASN A 155 -3.39 -1.19 19.54
C ASN A 155 -4.31 -2.07 18.67
N ALA A 156 -4.20 -1.98 17.34
CA ALA A 156 -4.99 -2.80 16.42
C ALA A 156 -4.60 -4.29 16.46
N ILE A 157 -3.30 -4.58 16.48
CA ILE A 157 -2.76 -5.94 16.50
C ILE A 157 -3.01 -6.59 17.87
N GLY A 158 -2.76 -5.85 18.95
CA GLY A 158 -2.91 -6.30 20.35
C GLY A 158 -4.36 -6.44 20.83
N ARG A 159 -5.36 -6.04 20.03
CA ARG A 159 -6.78 -6.04 20.41
C ARG A 159 -7.30 -7.41 20.88
N THR A 160 -6.86 -8.49 20.23
CA THR A 160 -7.28 -9.86 20.54
C THR A 160 -6.15 -10.85 20.27
N PRO A 161 -6.17 -12.06 20.88
CA PRO A 161 -5.23 -13.12 20.51
C PRO A 161 -5.29 -13.48 19.02
N ARG A 162 -6.48 -13.37 18.40
CA ARG A 162 -6.67 -13.63 16.96
C ARG A 162 -5.98 -12.58 16.09
N THR A 163 -6.06 -11.29 16.45
CA THR A 163 -5.39 -10.23 15.69
C THR A 163 -3.88 -10.31 15.87
N GLN A 164 -3.41 -10.61 17.08
CA GLN A 164 -1.99 -10.78 17.36
C GLN A 164 -1.39 -11.94 16.55
N LYS A 165 -2.10 -13.08 16.49
CA LYS A 165 -1.65 -14.26 15.72
C LYS A 165 -1.60 -14.02 14.21
N ASN A 166 -2.58 -13.32 13.64
CA ASN A 166 -2.72 -13.21 12.18
C ASN A 166 -2.04 -11.97 11.58
N PHE A 167 -1.81 -10.94 12.40
CA PHE A 167 -1.29 -9.65 11.93
C PHE A 167 -0.09 -9.16 12.73
N GLY A 168 0.43 -9.98 13.65
CA GLY A 168 1.71 -9.72 14.29
C GLY A 168 2.84 -9.68 13.25
N ARG A 169 3.86 -8.88 13.54
CA ARG A 169 5.05 -8.81 12.68
C ARG A 169 5.70 -10.20 12.63
N PRO A 170 6.05 -10.73 11.44
CA PRO A 170 6.75 -12.00 11.33
C PRO A 170 8.17 -11.87 11.89
N SER A 171 8.85 -13.00 12.14
CA SER A 171 10.20 -12.97 12.73
C SER A 171 11.19 -12.27 11.80
N PRO A 172 12.19 -11.54 12.32
CA PRO A 172 13.21 -10.88 11.48
C PRO A 172 13.93 -11.85 10.53
N GLN A 173 14.07 -13.11 10.93
CA GLN A 173 14.67 -14.19 10.14
C GLN A 173 13.86 -14.56 8.89
N SER A 174 12.55 -14.27 8.89
CA SER A 174 11.67 -14.52 7.76
C SER A 174 11.63 -13.35 6.77
N ASP A 175 12.12 -12.17 7.17
CA ASP A 175 12.31 -11.03 6.29
C ASP A 175 13.66 -11.20 5.57
N ARG A 176 13.62 -11.84 4.40
CA ARG A 176 14.81 -12.17 3.58
C ARG A 176 14.73 -11.39 2.27
N LEU A 177 15.75 -10.58 2.00
CA LEU A 177 15.88 -9.83 0.75
C LEU A 177 16.88 -10.56 -0.16
N PHE A 178 16.45 -10.93 -1.36
CA PHE A 178 17.31 -11.56 -2.37
C PHE A 178 17.71 -10.56 -3.44
N LYS A 179 18.87 -10.79 -4.04
CA LYS A 179 19.33 -10.04 -5.22
C LYS A 179 18.28 -10.11 -6.32
N THR A 180 18.02 -8.97 -6.97
CA THR A 180 16.99 -8.83 -8.02
C THR A 180 17.15 -9.80 -9.20
N LYS A 181 18.38 -10.24 -9.49
CA LYS A 181 18.69 -11.19 -10.57
C LYS A 181 18.58 -12.66 -10.14
N HIS A 182 18.22 -12.94 -8.88
CA HIS A 182 18.09 -14.30 -8.41
C HIS A 182 16.78 -14.92 -8.91
N GLU A 183 16.89 -15.94 -9.76
CA GLU A 183 15.76 -16.77 -10.13
C GLU A 183 15.46 -17.75 -8.99
N HIS A 184 14.25 -17.67 -8.46
CA HIS A 184 13.80 -18.59 -7.42
C HIS A 184 13.59 -19.98 -8.02
N PRO A 185 14.13 -21.05 -7.40
CA PRO A 185 14.15 -22.40 -7.96
C PRO A 185 12.76 -23.03 -8.14
N ALA A 186 11.74 -22.51 -7.45
CA ALA A 186 10.35 -22.87 -7.69
C ALA A 186 9.42 -21.69 -7.35
N PRO A 187 8.28 -21.54 -8.04
CA PRO A 187 7.20 -20.67 -7.59
C PRO A 187 6.59 -21.26 -6.30
N GLY A 188 7.06 -20.77 -5.16
CA GLY A 188 6.58 -21.15 -3.83
C GLY A 188 5.98 -19.99 -3.05
N ASN A 189 5.38 -20.32 -1.91
CA ASN A 189 4.85 -19.33 -0.95
C ASN A 189 5.93 -18.79 -0.01
N ASN A 190 7.11 -19.40 0.02
CA ASN A 190 8.25 -19.00 0.83
C ASN A 190 9.55 -19.19 0.03
N CYS A 191 10.63 -18.61 0.55
CA CYS A 191 11.96 -18.69 -0.06
C CYS A 191 12.89 -19.65 0.73
N ASP A 192 12.34 -20.60 1.48
CA ASP A 192 13.10 -21.46 2.40
C ASP A 192 14.14 -22.33 1.68
N ILE A 193 13.86 -22.70 0.43
CA ILE A 193 14.78 -23.47 -0.44
C ILE A 193 15.75 -22.58 -1.23
N CYS A 194 15.67 -21.26 -1.10
CA CYS A 194 16.52 -20.33 -1.85
C CYS A 194 17.89 -20.22 -1.17
N LEU A 195 18.94 -20.10 -2.00
CA LEU A 195 20.32 -20.11 -1.54
C LEU A 195 20.63 -18.84 -0.72
N ALA A 196 21.06 -19.02 0.53
CA ALA A 196 21.42 -17.92 1.42
C ALA A 196 22.51 -16.99 0.85
N GLY A 197 23.41 -17.50 0.00
CA GLY A 197 24.43 -16.68 -0.67
C GLY A 197 23.89 -15.67 -1.70
N GLN A 198 22.59 -15.73 -2.01
CA GLN A 198 21.90 -14.78 -2.88
C GLN A 198 21.12 -13.72 -2.09
N GLU A 199 21.18 -13.77 -0.75
CA GLU A 199 20.60 -12.76 0.11
C GLU A 199 21.45 -11.49 0.14
N GLU A 200 20.79 -10.34 0.20
CA GLU A 200 21.43 -9.05 0.43
C GLU A 200 21.50 -8.77 1.92
N SER A 201 22.71 -8.44 2.39
CA SER A 201 22.90 -8.01 3.77
C SER A 201 22.26 -6.64 3.96
N ARG A 202 21.41 -6.53 5.00
CA ARG A 202 20.79 -5.27 5.42
C ARG A 202 21.35 -4.90 6.79
N ALA A 203 21.52 -3.60 7.02
CA ALA A 203 21.86 -3.10 8.34
C ALA A 203 20.75 -3.49 9.34
N GLU A 204 21.15 -3.90 10.54
CA GLU A 204 20.23 -4.07 11.65
C GLU A 204 19.58 -2.72 11.98
N ARG A 205 18.30 -2.75 12.32
CA ARG A 205 17.58 -1.56 12.77
C ARG A 205 17.78 -1.38 14.26
N GLU A 206 17.78 -0.12 14.68
CA GLU A 206 17.75 0.26 16.10
C GLU A 206 16.46 -0.20 16.78
N ASP A 207 15.34 -0.18 16.04
CA ASP A 207 14.02 -0.59 16.50
C ASP A 207 13.28 -1.49 15.51
N ASN A 208 12.17 -2.09 15.98
CA ASN A 208 11.29 -2.92 15.18
C ASN A 208 10.03 -2.18 14.71
N ASP A 209 10.02 -0.85 14.77
CA ASP A 209 8.87 -0.07 14.34
C ASP A 209 8.87 0.09 12.81
N PRO A 210 7.68 0.12 12.19
CA PRO A 210 7.55 0.46 10.78
C PRO A 210 8.19 1.80 10.46
N LYS A 211 8.95 1.87 9.37
CA LYS A 211 9.48 3.15 8.87
C LYS A 211 8.67 3.63 7.67
N ALA A 212 8.37 4.93 7.65
CA ALA A 212 7.73 5.58 6.53
C ALA A 212 8.78 6.02 5.50
N HIS A 213 8.67 5.50 4.27
CA HIS A 213 9.51 5.87 3.14
C HIS A 213 8.71 6.72 2.16
N TYR A 214 9.30 7.82 1.69
CA TYR A 214 8.64 8.76 0.79
C TYR A 214 9.32 8.73 -0.57
N ASP A 215 8.90 7.79 -1.40
CA ASP A 215 9.59 7.47 -2.65
C ASP A 215 8.61 7.35 -3.82
N SER A 216 9.10 7.58 -5.03
CA SER A 216 8.43 7.12 -6.24
C SER A 216 8.74 5.64 -6.41
N PHE A 217 7.77 4.77 -6.16
CA PHE A 217 7.96 3.33 -6.39
C PHE A 217 7.36 2.91 -7.72
N GLU A 218 8.01 1.96 -8.36
CA GLU A 218 7.52 1.37 -9.59
C GLU A 218 6.24 0.59 -9.32
N ASP A 219 5.16 0.99 -9.99
CA ASP A 219 3.93 0.26 -9.97
C ASP A 219 3.77 -0.59 -11.22
N ARG A 220 3.80 -1.92 -11.03
CA ARG A 220 3.55 -2.89 -12.10
C ARG A 220 2.07 -3.31 -12.19
N GLY A 221 1.14 -2.69 -11.45
CA GLY A 221 -0.26 -3.15 -11.51
C GLY A 221 -1.34 -2.45 -10.65
N THR A 222 -1.08 -1.32 -10.03
CA THR A 222 -1.95 -0.61 -9.08
C THR A 222 -1.91 0.92 -9.27
N VAL A 223 -2.86 1.43 -10.05
CA VAL A 223 -3.03 2.85 -10.42
C VAL A 223 -4.10 3.52 -9.56
N PHE A 224 -3.78 4.63 -8.88
CA PHE A 224 -4.60 5.86 -8.74
C PHE A 224 -3.71 7.05 -8.36
#